data_AF-A0A067BQ71-F1
#
_entry.id   AF-A0A067BQ71-F1
#
_cell.length_a   1.000
_cell.length_b   1.000
_cell.length_c   1.000
_cell.angle_alpha   90.00
_cell.angle_beta   90.00
_cell.angle_gamma   90.00
#
_symmetry.space_group_name_H-M   'P 1'
#
loop_
_entity.id
_entity.type
_entity.pdbx_description
1 polymer ?
#
loop_
_entity_poly.entity_id
_entity_poly.type
_entity_poly.pdbx_seq_one_letter_code
_entity_poly.pdbx_strand_id
1 'polypeptide(L)'
;MGPTSSPILSPVDAVFMDAAAPRRRTAPWRFVVGAVAVLGAICITVAAIAVHTTKVANHAADIVTQIQQSPGLRVTVTAKRPSMDFHGHMSTDIYIVAHTRRTTSALSFDAYMSLSGAETTEMYLLLDNRAYTSSVAANGTLLSSACVTSGLPPVQLLQSSLADATRLDAVVGTDTTCDGDWLQLTFAGESFVFCNGANHRVTHASGVDIDLSIEYLADPSLLPEFTIPVGANSTTVLECPIVVSSATTSAASANMLSTASQVWTAATGAPRVATIESASCGCKMAKKPCLFVHGAGNYFNASLSDIFLFEWGL
;
A
#
# COMPACT_ATOMS: atom_id res chain seq x y z
N MET A 1 -38.27 -112.94 -39.60
CA MET A 1 -39.57 -112.30 -39.33
C MET A 1 -39.30 -110.82 -39.09
N GLY A 2 -39.67 -109.94 -40.02
CA GLY A 2 -39.89 -108.53 -39.71
C GLY A 2 -41.18 -108.37 -38.88
N PRO A 3 -41.42 -107.20 -38.26
CA PRO A 3 -41.84 -106.07 -39.09
C PRO A 3 -41.25 -104.70 -38.71
N THR A 4 -41.44 -103.83 -39.70
CA THR A 4 -41.24 -102.38 -39.82
C THR A 4 -42.16 -101.52 -38.95
N SER A 5 -41.66 -100.36 -38.49
CA SER A 5 -42.35 -99.04 -38.62
C SER A 5 -41.49 -97.85 -38.12
N SER A 6 -41.29 -96.85 -38.98
CA SER A 6 -40.85 -95.46 -38.67
C SER A 6 -42.08 -94.55 -38.48
N PRO A 7 -42.02 -93.20 -38.34
CA PRO A 7 -40.94 -92.23 -38.03
C PRO A 7 -41.35 -91.19 -36.92
N ILE A 8 -40.54 -90.15 -36.65
CA ILE A 8 -40.94 -88.72 -36.44
C ILE A 8 -39.70 -87.86 -36.10
N LEU A 9 -39.54 -86.74 -36.81
CA LEU A 9 -38.54 -85.67 -36.63
C LEU A 9 -38.79 -84.83 -35.36
N SER A 10 -37.74 -84.29 -34.73
CA SER A 10 -37.58 -82.84 -34.50
C SER A 10 -36.17 -82.48 -34.01
N PRO A 11 -35.62 -81.29 -34.36
CA PRO A 11 -34.22 -80.93 -34.15
C PRO A 11 -34.03 -80.18 -32.83
N VAL A 12 -32.90 -80.41 -32.13
CA VAL A 12 -32.43 -79.48 -31.10
C VAL A 12 -30.93 -79.30 -31.27
N ASP A 13 -30.62 -78.30 -32.08
CA ASP A 13 -29.72 -77.18 -31.82
C ASP A 13 -28.50 -77.35 -30.88
N ALA A 14 -27.39 -76.91 -31.46
CA ALA A 14 -26.43 -75.95 -30.91
C ALA A 14 -25.52 -76.40 -29.75
N VAL A 15 -24.35 -76.86 -30.18
CA VAL A 15 -23.04 -76.32 -29.75
C VAL A 15 -23.17 -74.91 -29.18
N PHE A 16 -22.83 -74.71 -27.90
CA PHE A 16 -22.05 -73.58 -27.39
C PHE A 16 -21.58 -73.93 -25.97
N MET A 17 -20.29 -74.26 -25.83
CA MET A 17 -19.61 -74.19 -24.53
C MET A 17 -19.54 -72.72 -24.13
N ASP A 18 -20.37 -72.32 -23.17
CA ASP A 18 -20.23 -71.04 -22.48
C ASP A 18 -18.95 -71.08 -21.62
N ALA A 19 -17.84 -70.67 -22.23
CA ALA A 19 -16.66 -70.26 -21.50
C ALA A 19 -17.00 -68.94 -20.79
N ALA A 20 -17.31 -69.01 -19.49
CA ALA A 20 -17.51 -67.85 -18.64
C ALA A 20 -16.27 -66.94 -18.72
N ALA A 21 -16.39 -65.83 -19.45
CA ALA A 21 -15.36 -64.81 -19.52
C ALA A 21 -15.10 -64.25 -18.10
N PRO A 22 -13.84 -64.10 -17.65
CA PRO A 22 -13.56 -63.46 -16.38
C PRO A 22 -13.99 -62.00 -16.48
N ARG A 23 -15.03 -61.65 -15.72
CA ARG A 23 -15.52 -60.28 -15.54
C ARG A 23 -14.35 -59.43 -15.01
N ARG A 24 -13.64 -58.73 -15.89
CA ARG A 24 -12.62 -57.75 -15.51
C ARG A 24 -13.28 -56.67 -14.65
N ARG A 25 -13.16 -56.80 -13.32
CA ARG A 25 -13.48 -55.76 -12.34
C ARG A 25 -12.43 -54.65 -12.42
N THR A 26 -12.36 -53.91 -13.52
CA THR A 26 -11.44 -52.76 -13.68
C THR A 26 -12.15 -51.41 -13.50
N ALA A 27 -13.43 -51.42 -13.10
CA ALA A 27 -14.24 -50.21 -12.97
C ALA A 27 -14.13 -49.45 -11.62
N PRO A 28 -14.02 -50.07 -10.42
CA PRO A 28 -14.14 -49.31 -9.17
C PRO A 28 -12.91 -48.47 -8.83
N TRP A 29 -11.71 -48.90 -9.26
CA TRP A 29 -10.46 -48.17 -8.99
C TRP A 29 -10.42 -46.81 -9.69
N ARG A 30 -10.97 -46.71 -10.91
CA ARG A 30 -10.97 -45.45 -11.68
C ARG A 30 -11.87 -44.41 -11.03
N PHE A 31 -13.01 -44.83 -10.45
CA PHE A 31 -13.89 -43.94 -9.69
C PHE A 31 -13.29 -43.53 -8.36
N VAL A 32 -12.63 -44.45 -7.65
CA VAL A 32 -11.94 -44.13 -6.38
C VAL A 32 -10.77 -43.17 -6.61
N VAL A 33 -9.92 -43.42 -7.61
CA VAL A 33 -8.82 -42.51 -7.98
C VAL A 33 -9.35 -41.15 -8.43
N GLY A 34 -10.44 -41.13 -9.22
CA GLY A 34 -11.11 -39.89 -9.62
C GLY A 34 -11.63 -39.10 -8.41
N ALA A 35 -12.31 -39.78 -7.48
CA ALA A 35 -12.83 -39.15 -6.26
C ALA A 35 -11.70 -38.60 -5.36
N VAL A 36 -10.61 -39.35 -5.18
CA VAL A 36 -9.44 -38.91 -4.41
C VAL A 36 -8.75 -37.72 -5.06
N ALA A 37 -8.61 -37.71 -6.39
CA ALA A 37 -8.03 -36.58 -7.12
C ALA A 37 -8.88 -35.31 -6.99
N VAL A 38 -10.21 -35.43 -7.06
CA VAL A 38 -11.14 -34.30 -6.86
C VAL A 38 -11.06 -33.78 -5.44
N LEU A 39 -11.07 -34.65 -4.43
CA LEU A 39 -10.93 -34.25 -3.03
C LEU A 39 -9.57 -33.58 -2.78
N GLY A 40 -8.48 -34.12 -3.33
CA GLY A 40 -7.15 -33.52 -3.25
C GLY A 40 -7.12 -32.12 -3.87
N ALA A 41 -7.73 -31.94 -5.05
CA ALA A 41 -7.82 -30.64 -5.71
C ALA A 41 -8.61 -29.62 -4.87
N ILE A 42 -9.72 -30.03 -4.26
CA ILE A 42 -10.52 -29.17 -3.37
C ILE A 42 -9.72 -28.78 -2.13
N CYS A 43 -8.99 -29.72 -1.51
CA CYS A 43 -8.15 -29.40 -0.35
C CYS A 43 -7.03 -28.41 -0.71
N ILE A 44 -6.39 -28.58 -1.88
CA ILE A 44 -5.34 -27.67 -2.35
C ILE A 44 -5.91 -26.27 -2.61
N THR A 45 -7.09 -26.17 -3.24
CA THR A 45 -7.69 -24.87 -3.53
C THR A 45 -8.10 -24.15 -2.24
N VAL A 46 -8.70 -24.85 -1.28
CA VAL A 46 -9.03 -24.30 0.04
C VAL A 46 -7.77 -23.84 0.77
N ALA A 47 -6.69 -24.63 0.74
CA ALA A 47 -5.42 -24.24 1.35
C ALA A 47 -4.81 -23.01 0.68
N ALA A 48 -4.84 -22.94 -0.66
CA ALA A 48 -4.36 -21.79 -1.41
C ALA A 48 -5.15 -20.52 -1.11
N ILE A 49 -6.48 -20.62 -1.01
CA ILE A 49 -7.36 -19.51 -0.62
C ILE A 49 -7.03 -19.07 0.81
N ALA A 50 -6.89 -20.00 1.75
CA ALA A 50 -6.56 -19.70 3.13
C ALA A 50 -5.20 -18.99 3.26
N VAL A 51 -4.17 -19.45 2.53
CA VAL A 51 -2.86 -18.77 2.51
C VAL A 51 -2.98 -17.40 1.87
N HIS A 52 -3.72 -17.27 0.76
CA HIS A 52 -3.92 -15.98 0.13
C HIS A 52 -4.54 -14.96 1.09
N THR A 53 -5.66 -15.30 1.74
CA THR A 53 -6.36 -14.39 2.65
C THR A 53 -5.57 -14.09 3.92
N THR A 54 -4.83 -15.06 4.46
CA THR A 54 -4.11 -14.91 5.74
C THR A 54 -2.67 -14.43 5.59
N LYS A 55 -2.04 -14.57 4.42
CA LYS A 55 -0.61 -14.23 4.24
C LYS A 55 -0.30 -13.30 3.07
N VAL A 56 -1.17 -13.17 2.07
CA VAL A 56 -0.88 -12.42 0.84
C VAL A 56 -1.73 -11.16 0.72
N ALA A 57 -3.04 -11.25 0.97
CA ALA A 57 -3.96 -10.14 0.87
C ALA A 57 -3.54 -8.99 1.82
N ASN A 58 -3.39 -7.80 1.26
CA ASN A 58 -2.94 -6.60 1.98
C ASN A 58 -4.07 -5.59 2.27
N HIS A 59 -5.30 -5.86 1.81
CA HIS A 59 -6.46 -4.99 2.00
C HIS A 59 -6.25 -3.53 1.56
N ALA A 60 -5.36 -3.30 0.58
CA ALA A 60 -5.03 -1.94 0.12
C ALA A 60 -6.25 -1.17 -0.38
N ALA A 61 -7.18 -1.83 -1.07
CA ALA A 61 -8.42 -1.21 -1.55
C ALA A 61 -9.31 -0.74 -0.40
N ASP A 62 -9.37 -1.50 0.69
CA ASP A 62 -10.15 -1.14 1.88
C ASP A 62 -9.52 0.07 2.58
N ILE A 63 -8.19 0.09 2.72
CA ILE A 63 -7.43 1.22 3.27
C ILE A 63 -7.67 2.50 2.45
N VAL A 64 -7.56 2.40 1.13
CA VAL A 64 -7.82 3.52 0.22
C VAL A 64 -9.26 4.01 0.38
N THR A 65 -10.22 3.10 0.50
CA THR A 65 -11.63 3.45 0.72
C THR A 65 -11.81 4.22 2.03
N GLN A 66 -11.16 3.80 3.12
CA GLN A 66 -11.21 4.53 4.40
C GLN A 66 -10.63 5.95 4.28
N ILE A 67 -9.52 6.10 3.55
CA ILE A 67 -8.90 7.42 3.30
C ILE A 67 -9.87 8.32 2.52
N GLN A 68 -10.53 7.77 1.49
CA GLN A 68 -11.48 8.51 0.65
C GLN A 68 -12.78 8.90 1.37
N GLN A 69 -13.22 8.09 2.34
CA GLN A 69 -14.41 8.36 3.13
C GLN A 69 -14.17 9.37 4.25
N SER A 70 -12.90 9.65 4.57
CA SER A 70 -12.54 10.64 5.58
C SER A 70 -12.73 12.07 5.04
N PRO A 71 -13.36 12.97 5.81
CA PRO A 71 -13.33 14.40 5.53
C PRO A 71 -11.90 14.95 5.36
N GLY A 72 -10.95 14.43 6.14
CA GLY A 72 -9.53 14.70 6.01
C GLY A 72 -8.69 13.86 6.96
N LEU A 73 -7.37 13.96 6.85
CA LEU A 73 -6.40 13.30 7.69
C LEU A 73 -5.51 14.34 8.36
N ARG A 74 -5.17 14.12 9.63
CA ARG A 74 -4.06 14.79 10.31
C ARG A 74 -2.91 13.78 10.45
N VAL A 75 -1.80 14.06 9.79
CA VAL A 75 -0.59 13.25 9.85
C VAL A 75 0.45 14.00 10.67
N THR A 76 0.71 13.51 11.88
CA THR A 76 1.82 14.00 12.70
C THR A 76 3.08 13.26 12.28
N VAL A 77 4.04 13.98 11.70
CA VAL A 77 5.35 13.47 11.32
C VAL A 77 6.30 13.75 12.48
N THR A 78 6.98 12.71 12.97
CA THR A 78 7.96 12.81 14.05
C THR A 78 9.31 12.33 13.55
N ALA A 79 10.32 13.19 13.59
CA ALA A 79 11.69 12.82 13.27
C ALA A 79 12.29 11.93 14.36
N LYS A 80 13.03 10.89 13.97
CA LYS A 80 13.75 10.03 14.92
C LYS A 80 15.12 10.56 15.31
N ARG A 81 15.63 11.52 14.54
CA ARG A 81 16.98 12.05 14.68
C ARG A 81 16.95 13.58 14.77
N PRO A 82 17.65 14.21 15.73
CA PRO A 82 17.63 15.68 15.93
C PRO A 82 17.98 16.49 14.69
N SER A 83 18.82 15.89 13.87
CA SER A 83 19.16 16.26 12.50
C SER A 83 18.05 16.63 11.54
N MET A 84 16.86 16.07 11.78
CA MET A 84 15.70 16.15 10.89
C MET A 84 14.57 16.93 11.56
N ASP A 85 14.90 17.75 12.56
CA ASP A 85 13.93 18.63 13.20
C ASP A 85 13.35 19.65 12.21
N PHE A 86 12.06 19.91 12.33
CA PHE A 86 11.32 20.88 11.55
C PHE A 86 11.44 22.23 12.26
N HIS A 87 12.42 23.05 11.88
CA HIS A 87 12.68 24.36 12.50
C HIS A 87 12.86 24.31 14.03
N GLY A 88 13.65 23.33 14.51
CA GLY A 88 13.84 23.12 15.95
C GLY A 88 12.77 22.26 16.62
N HIS A 89 11.76 21.78 15.88
CA HIS A 89 10.73 20.89 16.40
C HIS A 89 10.90 19.47 15.87
N MET A 90 10.92 18.48 16.76
CA MET A 90 11.02 17.08 16.36
C MET A 90 9.75 16.54 15.67
N SER A 91 8.65 17.29 15.70
CA SER A 91 7.37 16.85 15.15
C SER A 91 6.59 18.00 14.50
N THR A 92 5.86 17.70 13.43
CA THR A 92 4.96 18.65 12.76
C THR A 92 3.69 17.95 12.27
N ASP A 93 2.59 18.71 12.16
CA ASP A 93 1.33 18.22 11.64
C ASP A 93 1.15 18.60 10.16
N ILE A 94 0.67 17.64 9.37
CA ILE A 94 0.27 17.81 7.98
C ILE A 94 -1.19 17.43 7.85
N TYR A 95 -2.00 18.34 7.31
CA TYR A 95 -3.42 18.11 7.05
C TYR A 95 -3.60 17.71 5.59
N ILE A 96 -4.29 16.62 5.32
CA ILE A 96 -4.44 16.06 3.98
C ILE A 96 -5.92 15.84 3.69
N VAL A 97 -6.37 16.27 2.52
CA VAL A 97 -7.72 16.01 2.00
C VAL A 97 -7.59 15.16 0.75
N ALA A 98 -8.26 14.01 0.75
CA ALA A 98 -8.27 13.08 -0.37
C ALA A 98 -9.46 13.36 -1.30
N HIS A 99 -9.19 13.43 -2.59
CA HIS A 99 -10.20 13.58 -3.63
C HIS A 99 -10.15 12.40 -4.59
N THR A 100 -11.32 11.99 -5.07
CA THR A 100 -11.41 10.94 -6.08
C THR A 100 -11.76 11.55 -7.43
N ARG A 101 -10.88 11.37 -8.41
CA ARG A 101 -11.15 11.87 -9.76
C ARG A 101 -12.10 10.92 -10.48
N ARG A 102 -13.36 11.33 -10.68
CA ARG A 102 -14.42 10.49 -11.30
C ARG A 102 -14.04 9.83 -12.63
N THR A 103 -13.10 10.39 -13.37
CA THR A 103 -12.71 9.88 -14.70
C THR A 103 -11.67 8.77 -14.68
N THR A 104 -10.86 8.68 -13.62
CA THR A 104 -9.72 7.75 -13.53
C THR A 104 -9.71 6.90 -12.27
N SER A 105 -10.60 7.20 -11.30
CA SER A 105 -10.59 6.63 -9.96
C SER A 105 -9.25 6.76 -9.22
N ALA A 106 -8.35 7.59 -9.73
CA ALA A 106 -7.08 7.92 -9.09
C ALA A 106 -7.33 8.89 -7.93
N LEU A 107 -6.58 8.70 -6.84
CA LEU A 107 -6.55 9.67 -5.76
C LEU A 107 -5.77 10.92 -6.18
N SER A 108 -6.33 12.07 -5.85
CA SER A 108 -5.60 13.32 -5.75
C SER A 108 -5.66 13.81 -4.31
N PHE A 109 -4.69 14.62 -3.91
CA PHE A 109 -4.58 15.12 -2.56
C PHE A 109 -4.37 16.62 -2.56
N ASP A 110 -5.06 17.28 -1.66
CA ASP A 110 -4.65 18.59 -1.19
C ASP A 110 -3.98 18.40 0.18
N ALA A 111 -2.95 19.20 0.44
CA ALA A 111 -2.22 19.12 1.70
C ALA A 111 -1.88 20.53 2.22
N TYR A 112 -1.92 20.69 3.54
CA TYR A 112 -1.54 21.90 4.24
C TYR A 112 -0.60 21.56 5.38
N MET A 113 0.49 22.30 5.48
CA MET A 113 1.45 22.19 6.58
C MET A 113 1.84 23.60 7.02
N SER A 114 1.94 23.79 8.33
CA SER A 114 2.37 25.06 8.93
C SER A 114 3.48 24.79 9.93
N LEU A 115 4.63 25.41 9.73
CA LEU A 115 5.80 25.35 10.60
C LEU A 115 5.97 26.69 11.29
N SER A 116 5.65 26.73 12.57
CA SER A 116 5.93 27.90 13.41
C SER A 116 7.40 27.92 13.80
N GLY A 117 8.14 28.93 13.34
CA GLY A 117 9.48 29.24 13.81
C GLY A 117 9.48 30.33 14.89
N ALA A 118 10.67 30.76 15.32
CA ALA A 118 10.82 31.76 16.37
C ALA A 118 10.30 33.16 15.98
N GLU A 119 10.44 33.55 14.70
CA GLU A 119 10.08 34.88 14.21
C GLU A 119 9.03 34.86 13.10
N THR A 120 8.93 33.75 12.38
CA THR A 120 8.04 33.60 11.22
C THR A 120 7.40 32.22 11.21
N THR A 121 6.19 32.15 10.67
CA THR A 121 5.47 30.92 10.37
C THR A 121 5.56 30.67 8.87
N GLU A 122 6.11 29.52 8.48
CA GLU A 122 6.12 29.07 7.10
C GLU A 122 4.92 28.16 6.83
N MET A 123 4.21 28.44 5.75
CA MET A 123 3.06 27.66 5.32
C MET A 123 3.34 27.04 3.96
N TYR A 124 3.03 25.76 3.85
CA TYR A 124 3.14 24.97 2.64
C TYR A 124 1.75 24.45 2.28
N LEU A 125 1.31 24.74 1.05
CA LEU A 125 -0.02 24.38 0.56
C LEU A 125 0.13 23.67 -0.78
N LEU A 126 -0.46 22.47 -0.87
CA LEU A 126 -0.75 21.78 -2.12
C LEU A 126 -2.26 21.84 -2.33
N LEU A 127 -2.71 22.50 -3.38
CA LEU A 127 -4.12 22.65 -3.72
C LEU A 127 -4.30 22.49 -5.23
N ASP A 128 -5.21 21.61 -5.66
CA ASP A 128 -5.51 21.37 -7.07
C ASP A 128 -4.26 21.03 -7.93
N ASN A 129 -3.33 20.26 -7.35
CA ASN A 129 -2.03 19.90 -7.95
C ASN A 129 -1.08 21.09 -8.19
N ARG A 130 -1.27 22.21 -7.49
CA ARG A 130 -0.38 23.38 -7.49
C ARG A 130 0.18 23.55 -6.08
N ALA A 131 1.47 23.88 -5.98
CA ALA A 131 2.13 24.02 -4.70
C ALA A 131 2.60 25.45 -4.44
N TYR A 132 2.37 25.88 -3.21
CA TYR A 132 2.58 27.23 -2.73
C TYR A 132 3.40 27.18 -1.44
N THR A 133 4.25 28.19 -1.27
CA THR A 133 4.88 28.50 0.01
C THR A 133 4.56 29.94 0.38
N SER A 134 4.42 30.21 1.67
CA SER A 134 4.37 31.57 2.18
C SER A 134 5.01 31.65 3.56
N SER A 135 5.55 32.82 3.88
CA SER A 135 6.11 33.11 5.19
C SER A 135 5.43 34.34 5.76
N VAL A 136 4.96 34.23 6.99
CA VAL A 136 4.25 35.28 7.71
C VAL A 136 5.01 35.59 8.99
N ALA A 137 5.25 36.87 9.28
CA ALA A 137 5.86 37.29 10.54
C ALA A 137 4.90 37.05 11.72
N ALA A 138 5.44 36.97 12.93
CA ALA A 138 4.65 36.80 14.16
C ALA A 138 3.52 37.84 14.35
N ASN A 139 3.64 39.02 13.74
CA ASN A 139 2.59 40.07 13.76
C ASN A 139 1.51 39.91 12.68
N GLY A 140 1.53 38.82 11.90
CA GLY A 140 0.60 38.55 10.80
C GLY A 140 0.97 39.17 9.46
N THR A 141 2.13 39.84 9.35
CA THR A 141 2.57 40.46 8.08
C THR A 141 3.09 39.39 7.14
N LEU A 142 2.54 39.31 5.92
CA LEU A 142 3.10 38.46 4.87
C LEU A 142 4.49 38.95 4.48
N LEU A 143 5.50 38.11 4.65
CA LEU A 143 6.89 38.41 4.31
C LEU A 143 7.23 37.97 2.90
N SER A 144 6.75 36.79 2.49
CA SER A 144 7.03 36.22 1.17
C SER A 144 5.96 35.21 0.79
N SER A 145 5.74 35.05 -0.52
CA SER A 145 4.95 33.98 -1.10
C SER A 145 5.54 33.59 -2.45
N ALA A 146 5.55 32.29 -2.74
CA ALA A 146 6.14 31.77 -3.97
C ALA A 146 5.50 30.45 -4.40
N CYS A 147 5.73 30.10 -5.66
CA CYS A 147 5.38 28.80 -6.21
C CYS A 147 6.48 27.79 -5.92
N VAL A 148 6.09 26.57 -5.58
CA VAL A 148 7.02 25.45 -5.40
C VAL A 148 6.88 24.53 -6.61
N THR A 149 7.96 24.29 -7.35
CA THR A 149 7.95 23.49 -8.59
C THR A 149 8.72 22.18 -8.49
N SER A 150 9.50 21.98 -7.44
CA SER A 150 10.31 20.80 -7.17
C SER A 150 10.31 20.48 -5.67
N GLY A 151 10.78 19.28 -5.29
CA GLY A 151 10.94 18.90 -3.89
C GLY A 151 9.65 18.49 -3.16
N LEU A 152 8.54 18.30 -3.88
CA LEU A 152 7.28 17.86 -3.29
C LEU A 152 7.30 16.34 -3.06
N PRO A 153 6.82 15.85 -1.90
CA PRO A 153 6.59 14.42 -1.69
C PRO A 153 5.68 13.86 -2.80
N PRO A 154 5.99 12.67 -3.35
CA PRO A 154 5.22 12.07 -4.43
C PRO A 154 3.92 11.43 -3.93
N VAL A 155 3.04 12.23 -3.33
CA VAL A 155 1.76 11.79 -2.72
C VAL A 155 0.87 11.00 -3.67
N GLN A 156 0.97 11.26 -4.98
CA GLN A 156 0.30 10.50 -6.02
C GLN A 156 0.68 9.02 -6.06
N LEU A 157 1.85 8.65 -5.52
CA LEU A 157 2.29 7.26 -5.43
C LEU A 157 1.66 6.51 -4.26
N LEU A 158 0.95 7.18 -3.34
CA LEU A 158 0.42 6.53 -2.14
C LEU A 158 -0.50 5.35 -2.49
N GLN A 159 -1.38 5.53 -3.49
CA GLN A 159 -2.31 4.48 -3.90
C GLN A 159 -1.57 3.25 -4.48
N SER A 160 -0.56 3.46 -5.32
CA SER A 160 0.24 2.36 -5.86
C SER A 160 1.12 1.72 -4.79
N SER A 161 1.72 2.52 -3.90
CA SER A 161 2.51 2.02 -2.78
C SER A 161 1.69 1.16 -1.81
N LEU A 162 0.43 1.53 -1.57
CA LEU A 162 -0.50 0.71 -0.79
C LEU A 162 -0.87 -0.58 -1.55
N ALA A 163 -1.15 -0.50 -2.85
CA ALA A 163 -1.47 -1.68 -3.66
C ALA A 163 -0.31 -2.69 -3.68
N ASP A 164 0.93 -2.21 -3.75
CA ASP A 164 2.16 -3.01 -3.74
C ASP A 164 2.64 -3.36 -2.32
N ALA A 165 1.92 -2.95 -1.27
CA ALA A 165 2.29 -3.24 0.10
C ALA A 165 2.30 -4.77 0.35
N THR A 166 3.29 -5.23 1.09
CA THR A 166 3.48 -6.65 1.39
C THR A 166 3.16 -6.91 2.86
N ARG A 167 2.42 -7.99 3.14
CA ARG A 167 2.17 -8.43 4.51
C ARG A 167 3.45 -9.01 5.12
N LEU A 168 3.73 -8.66 6.36
CA LEU A 168 4.83 -9.17 7.16
C LEU A 168 4.33 -10.25 8.13
N ASP A 169 5.22 -11.19 8.46
CA ASP A 169 4.98 -12.22 9.46
C ASP A 169 5.43 -11.79 10.85
N ALA A 170 6.43 -10.89 10.93
CA ALA A 170 6.88 -10.28 12.18
C ALA A 170 7.56 -8.93 11.93
N VAL A 171 7.61 -8.10 12.98
CA VAL A 171 8.34 -6.84 13.02
C VAL A 171 9.24 -6.87 14.25
N VAL A 172 10.50 -6.47 14.08
CA VAL A 172 11.49 -6.37 15.15
C VAL A 172 11.82 -4.89 15.35
N GLY A 173 11.66 -4.37 16.57
CA GLY A 173 11.90 -2.96 16.88
C GLY A 173 11.32 -2.56 18.24
N THR A 174 11.23 -1.25 18.47
CA THR A 174 10.78 -0.67 19.76
C THR A 174 9.26 -0.62 19.94
N ASP A 175 8.49 -0.68 18.85
CA ASP A 175 7.02 -0.69 18.90
C ASP A 175 6.48 -1.82 17.98
N THR A 176 6.30 -3.00 18.57
CA THR A 176 5.91 -4.23 17.84
C THR A 176 4.46 -4.64 18.09
N THR A 177 3.68 -3.82 18.79
CA THR A 177 2.26 -4.13 19.06
C THR A 177 1.40 -3.68 17.89
N CYS A 178 0.72 -4.63 17.24
CA CYS A 178 -0.26 -4.36 16.20
C CYS A 178 -1.48 -5.25 16.42
N ASP A 179 -2.64 -4.62 16.58
CA ASP A 179 -3.94 -5.30 16.61
C ASP A 179 -4.50 -5.40 15.18
N GLY A 180 -3.83 -6.21 14.36
CA GLY A 180 -4.09 -6.32 12.92
C GLY A 180 -2.92 -6.91 12.16
N ASP A 181 -2.80 -6.53 10.89
CA ASP A 181 -1.73 -7.04 10.02
C ASP A 181 -0.61 -6.03 9.85
N TRP A 182 0.62 -6.49 10.02
CA TRP A 182 1.78 -5.71 9.63
C TRP A 182 1.92 -5.66 8.12
N LEU A 183 2.01 -4.47 7.57
CA LEU A 183 2.26 -4.23 6.15
C LEU A 183 3.54 -3.41 5.98
N GLN A 184 4.30 -3.71 4.94
CA GLN A 184 5.44 -2.93 4.50
C GLN A 184 5.17 -2.37 3.12
N LEU A 185 5.42 -1.08 2.93
CA LEU A 185 5.40 -0.43 1.62
C LEU A 185 6.67 0.38 1.40
N THR A 186 6.88 0.78 0.14
CA THR A 186 7.89 1.79 -0.21
C THR A 186 7.17 3.01 -0.74
N PHE A 187 7.42 4.16 -0.12
CA PHE A 187 6.87 5.45 -0.50
C PHE A 187 8.00 6.48 -0.58
N ALA A 188 8.04 7.24 -1.67
CA ALA A 188 9.09 8.23 -1.92
C ALA A 188 10.54 7.70 -1.79
N GLY A 189 10.77 6.41 -2.10
CA GLY A 189 12.09 5.78 -1.99
C GLY A 189 12.46 5.31 -0.58
N GLU A 190 11.55 5.44 0.39
CA GLU A 190 11.74 4.97 1.77
C GLU A 190 10.76 3.84 2.10
N SER A 191 11.23 2.88 2.90
CA SER A 191 10.40 1.78 3.38
C SER A 191 9.73 2.17 4.69
N PHE A 192 8.42 1.97 4.73
CA PHE A 192 7.60 2.15 5.92
C PHE A 192 6.95 0.83 6.29
N VAL A 193 6.88 0.58 7.59
CA VAL A 193 6.11 -0.52 8.17
C VAL A 193 4.96 0.08 8.94
N PHE A 194 3.75 -0.41 8.73
CA PHE A 194 2.56 0.12 9.38
C PHE A 194 1.63 -1.01 9.80
N CYS A 195 0.87 -0.74 10.85
CA CYS A 195 -0.15 -1.65 11.33
C CYS A 195 -1.47 -1.33 10.60
N ASN A 196 -1.98 -2.30 9.85
CA ASN A 196 -3.33 -2.27 9.34
C ASN A 196 -4.29 -2.75 10.44
N GLY A 197 -4.74 -1.80 11.26
CA GLY A 197 -5.58 -2.07 12.43
C GLY A 197 -7.05 -2.31 12.10
N ALA A 198 -7.89 -2.26 13.13
CA ALA A 198 -9.33 -2.43 12.99
C ALA A 198 -9.94 -1.49 11.93
N ASN A 199 -10.88 -2.03 11.13
CA ASN A 199 -11.58 -1.33 10.04
C ASN A 199 -10.69 -0.85 8.88
N HIS A 200 -9.51 -1.45 8.68
CA HIS A 200 -8.60 -1.10 7.60
C HIS A 200 -8.10 0.35 7.65
N ARG A 201 -7.94 0.90 8.86
CA ARG A 201 -7.43 2.26 9.08
C ARG A 201 -5.98 2.20 9.51
N VAL A 202 -5.14 2.96 8.81
CA VAL A 202 -3.71 3.09 9.15
C VAL A 202 -3.58 4.24 10.14
N THR A 203 -3.23 3.93 11.38
CA THR A 203 -3.09 4.94 12.45
C THR A 203 -1.63 5.25 12.75
N HIS A 204 -0.72 4.35 12.43
CA HIS A 204 0.70 4.53 12.67
C HIS A 204 1.53 3.86 11.57
N ALA A 205 2.55 4.55 11.10
CA ALA A 205 3.56 4.02 10.18
C ALA A 205 4.95 4.46 10.63
N SER A 206 5.90 3.53 10.61
CA SER A 206 7.25 3.75 11.10
C SER A 206 8.26 3.50 9.98
N GLY A 207 9.13 4.48 9.76
CA GLY A 207 10.28 4.39 8.87
C GLY A 207 11.59 4.37 9.65
N VAL A 208 12.72 4.36 8.94
CA VAL A 208 14.05 4.45 9.56
C VAL A 208 14.28 5.84 10.16
N ASP A 209 13.72 6.87 9.53
CA ASP A 209 14.09 8.27 9.78
C ASP A 209 12.97 9.07 10.45
N ILE A 210 11.71 8.70 10.17
CA ILE A 210 10.51 9.35 10.70
C ILE A 210 9.48 8.32 11.14
N ASP A 211 8.66 8.70 12.10
CA ASP A 211 7.40 8.05 12.45
C ASP A 211 6.22 8.92 12.02
N LEU A 212 5.14 8.28 11.60
CA LEU A 212 3.91 8.92 11.15
C LEU A 212 2.79 8.45 12.06
N SER A 213 2.09 9.39 12.70
CA SER A 213 0.82 9.14 13.37
C SER A 213 -0.30 9.73 12.52
N ILE A 214 -1.27 8.91 12.15
CA ILE A 214 -2.34 9.28 11.21
C ILE A 214 -3.67 9.24 11.95
N GLU A 215 -4.31 10.39 12.02
CA GLU A 215 -5.66 10.56 12.55
C GLU A 215 -6.63 10.85 11.40
N TYR A 216 -7.77 10.17 11.38
CA TYR A 216 -8.83 10.48 10.42
C TYR A 216 -9.82 11.41 11.11
N LEU A 217 -9.97 12.60 10.54
CA LEU A 217 -10.78 13.67 11.11
C LEU A 217 -12.25 13.42 10.77
N ALA A 218 -13.06 13.12 11.78
CA ALA A 218 -14.51 12.98 11.61
C ALA A 218 -15.22 14.33 11.41
N ASP A 219 -14.65 15.39 11.99
CA ASP A 219 -15.17 16.76 11.89
C ASP A 219 -14.31 17.57 10.90
N PRO A 220 -14.87 18.00 9.75
CA PRO A 220 -14.14 18.80 8.77
C PRO A 220 -13.74 20.19 9.30
N SER A 221 -14.34 20.68 10.40
CA SER A 221 -13.96 21.97 10.99
C SER A 221 -12.58 21.95 11.66
N LEU A 222 -12.03 20.75 11.90
CA LEU A 222 -10.66 20.56 12.38
C LEU A 222 -9.61 20.73 11.27
N LEU A 223 -10.02 20.81 10.01
CA LEU A 223 -9.12 21.12 8.91
C LEU A 223 -8.80 22.62 8.88
N PRO A 224 -7.54 23.00 8.63
CA PRO A 224 -7.19 24.38 8.39
C PRO A 224 -7.82 24.87 7.08
N GLU A 225 -7.88 26.18 6.91
CA GLU A 225 -8.35 26.77 5.67
C GLU A 225 -7.27 26.66 4.57
N PHE A 226 -7.63 26.09 3.42
CA PHE A 226 -6.74 25.92 2.27
C PHE A 226 -6.75 27.19 1.39
N THR A 227 -6.27 28.30 1.94
CA THR A 227 -6.29 29.61 1.27
C THR A 227 -5.03 29.82 0.45
N ILE A 228 -5.19 30.11 -0.85
CA ILE A 228 -4.04 30.40 -1.72
C ILE A 228 -3.42 31.75 -1.31
N PRO A 229 -2.09 31.82 -1.10
CA PRO A 229 -1.44 33.07 -0.73
C PRO A 229 -1.53 34.13 -1.83
N VAL A 230 -1.61 35.39 -1.43
CA VAL A 230 -1.48 36.54 -2.33
C VAL A 230 -0.02 36.81 -2.66
N GLY A 231 0.24 37.43 -3.81
CA GLY A 231 1.61 37.85 -4.15
C GLY A 231 2.15 38.88 -3.13
N ALA A 232 3.43 38.80 -2.77
CA ALA A 232 4.06 39.65 -1.74
C ALA A 232 3.85 41.18 -1.91
N ASN A 233 3.49 41.64 -3.12
CA ASN A 233 3.19 43.05 -3.44
C ASN A 233 1.89 43.23 -4.24
N SER A 234 0.95 42.27 -4.16
CA SER A 234 -0.28 42.29 -4.93
C SER A 234 -1.48 41.90 -4.07
N THR A 235 -2.66 42.40 -4.43
CA THR A 235 -3.94 41.91 -3.92
C THR A 235 -4.45 40.70 -4.71
N THR A 236 -3.74 40.30 -5.78
CA THR A 236 -4.08 39.14 -6.59
C THR A 236 -3.50 37.86 -5.99
N VAL A 237 -4.30 36.80 -6.06
CA VAL A 237 -3.90 35.45 -5.70
C VAL A 237 -2.73 34.98 -6.58
N LEU A 238 -1.82 34.20 -6.00
CA LEU A 238 -0.68 33.65 -6.72
C LEU A 238 -1.12 32.57 -7.71
N GLU A 239 -0.69 32.66 -8.97
CA GLU A 239 -0.95 31.65 -10.00
C GLU A 239 0.29 30.77 -10.21
N CYS A 240 0.28 29.56 -9.65
CA CYS A 240 1.39 28.61 -9.76
C CYS A 240 1.13 27.53 -10.80
N PRO A 241 2.14 26.99 -11.49
CA PRO A 241 1.95 25.89 -12.44
C PRO A 241 1.48 24.60 -11.75
N ILE A 242 0.93 23.68 -12.54
CA ILE A 242 0.61 22.32 -12.06
C ILE A 242 1.92 21.54 -11.90
N VAL A 243 2.12 20.95 -10.74
CA VAL A 243 3.38 20.29 -10.33
C VAL A 243 3.22 18.80 -10.09
N VAL A 244 2.00 18.33 -9.89
CA VAL A 244 1.70 16.89 -9.77
C VAL A 244 1.06 16.42 -11.08
N SER A 245 1.79 15.60 -11.83
CA SER A 245 1.18 14.86 -12.94
C SER A 245 0.33 13.74 -12.34
N SER A 246 -0.93 13.62 -12.76
CA SER A 246 -1.82 12.56 -12.30
C SER A 246 -1.14 11.20 -12.54
N ALA A 247 -0.81 10.48 -11.47
CA ALA A 247 -0.37 9.11 -11.61
C ALA A 247 -1.55 8.33 -12.20
N THR A 248 -1.40 7.82 -13.42
CA THR A 248 -2.27 6.74 -13.88
C THR A 248 -1.96 5.55 -13.01
N THR A 249 -2.82 5.32 -12.01
CA THR A 249 -2.81 4.09 -11.24
C THR A 249 -3.13 2.97 -12.23
N SER A 250 -2.11 2.33 -12.79
CA SER A 250 -2.29 1.00 -13.35
C SER A 250 -2.62 0.14 -12.14
N ALA A 251 -3.90 -0.19 -11.96
CA ALA A 251 -4.27 -1.28 -11.08
C ALA A 251 -3.41 -2.46 -11.54
N ALA A 252 -2.42 -2.84 -10.72
CA ALA A 252 -1.63 -4.02 -11.00
C ALA A 252 -2.64 -5.17 -11.12
N SER A 253 -2.93 -5.58 -12.35
CA SER A 253 -3.79 -6.72 -12.58
C SER A 253 -2.96 -7.90 -12.11
N ALA A 254 -3.22 -8.33 -10.87
CA ALA A 254 -2.63 -9.52 -10.31
C ALA A 254 -3.00 -10.67 -11.25
N ASN A 255 -2.06 -11.04 -12.11
CA ASN A 255 -2.27 -12.19 -12.97
C ASN A 255 -2.24 -13.44 -12.10
N MET A 256 -3.04 -14.46 -12.46
CA MET A 256 -3.19 -15.65 -11.61
C MET A 256 -1.85 -16.32 -11.28
N LEU A 257 -0.86 -16.21 -12.19
CA LEU A 257 0.47 -16.76 -11.98
C LEU A 257 1.26 -16.01 -10.89
N SER A 258 1.16 -14.68 -10.83
CA SER A 258 1.75 -13.83 -9.80
C SER A 258 1.09 -14.10 -8.44
N THR A 259 -0.24 -14.21 -8.40
CA THR A 259 -0.94 -14.58 -7.17
C THR A 259 -0.53 -15.98 -6.70
N ALA A 260 -0.43 -16.95 -7.61
CA ALA A 260 0.00 -18.30 -7.27
C ALA A 260 1.46 -18.34 -6.75
N SER A 261 2.37 -17.55 -7.34
CA SER A 261 3.76 -17.47 -6.88
C SER A 261 3.87 -16.81 -5.51
N GLN A 262 3.07 -15.77 -5.23
CA GLN A 262 3.00 -15.14 -3.92
C GLN A 262 2.45 -16.10 -2.86
N VAL A 263 1.38 -16.84 -3.17
CA VAL A 263 0.82 -17.87 -2.28
C VAL A 263 1.85 -18.97 -2.00
N TRP A 264 2.54 -19.46 -3.04
CA TRP A 264 3.57 -20.47 -2.87
C TRP A 264 4.73 -19.98 -2.00
N THR A 265 5.21 -18.76 -2.25
CA THR A 265 6.29 -18.14 -1.48
C THR A 265 5.86 -17.90 -0.03
N ALA A 266 4.62 -17.48 0.21
CA ALA A 266 4.09 -17.32 1.56
C ALA A 266 3.92 -18.66 2.30
N ALA A 267 3.62 -19.74 1.58
CA ALA A 267 3.43 -21.07 2.16
C ALA A 267 4.76 -21.82 2.44
N THR A 268 5.78 -21.59 1.61
CA THR A 268 7.02 -22.40 1.60
C THR A 268 8.29 -21.61 1.85
N GLY A 269 8.24 -20.29 1.78
CA GLY A 269 9.37 -19.39 1.93
C GLY A 269 9.71 -19.08 3.39
N ALA A 270 10.77 -18.29 3.56
CA ALA A 270 11.15 -17.76 4.87
C ALA A 270 10.13 -16.74 5.37
N PRO A 271 9.95 -16.61 6.71
CA PRO A 271 9.09 -15.58 7.28
C PRO A 271 9.56 -14.18 6.86
N ARG A 272 8.61 -13.34 6.46
CA ARG A 272 8.88 -11.95 6.08
C ARG A 272 8.98 -11.11 7.34
N VAL A 273 10.18 -10.67 7.66
CA VAL A 273 10.46 -9.89 8.87
C VAL A 273 11.04 -8.54 8.48
N ALA A 274 10.46 -7.46 9.00
CA ALA A 274 11.04 -6.12 8.89
C ALA A 274 11.67 -5.70 10.22
N THR A 275 12.77 -4.95 10.13
CA THR A 275 13.44 -4.36 11.29
C THR A 275 13.24 -2.86 11.27
N ILE A 276 12.71 -2.31 12.35
CA ILE A 276 12.49 -0.89 12.57
C ILE A 276 13.50 -0.44 13.63
N GLU A 277 14.75 -0.28 13.21
CA GLU A 277 15.79 0.33 14.04
C GLU A 277 16.39 1.52 13.30
N SER A 278 16.77 2.55 14.06
CA SER A 278 17.55 3.65 13.52
C SER A 278 18.88 3.11 13.01
N ALA A 279 19.22 3.40 11.74
CA ALA A 279 20.47 2.93 11.16
C ALA A 279 21.65 3.50 11.98
N SER A 280 22.34 2.64 12.73
CA SER A 280 23.57 2.97 13.47
C SER A 280 24.82 2.96 12.58
N CYS A 281 24.67 2.60 11.30
CA CYS A 281 25.77 2.43 10.37
C CYS A 281 25.87 3.63 9.41
N GLY A 282 27.06 4.20 9.27
CA GLY A 282 27.32 5.40 8.45
C GLY A 282 26.91 5.25 6.97
N CYS A 283 26.44 6.35 6.38
CA CYS A 283 25.88 6.40 5.04
C CYS A 283 26.91 6.05 3.95
N LYS A 284 26.90 4.79 3.49
CA LYS A 284 27.68 4.34 2.30
C LYS A 284 26.83 4.11 1.05
N MET A 285 25.57 4.54 1.05
CA MET A 285 24.64 4.31 -0.07
C MET A 285 24.60 5.49 -1.05
N ALA A 286 24.17 5.22 -2.29
CA ALA A 286 23.91 6.24 -3.29
C ALA A 286 22.83 7.23 -2.82
N LYS A 287 22.94 8.50 -3.23
CA LYS A 287 22.01 9.59 -2.87
C LYS A 287 20.57 9.16 -3.20
N LYS A 288 19.74 9.01 -2.16
CA LYS A 288 18.34 8.62 -2.32
C LYS A 288 17.56 9.79 -2.94
N PRO A 289 16.52 9.55 -3.75
CA PRO A 289 15.55 10.59 -4.08
C PRO A 289 14.84 10.98 -2.78
N CYS A 290 15.16 12.16 -2.27
CA CYS A 290 14.79 12.56 -0.93
C CYS A 290 13.29 12.81 -0.80
N LEU A 291 12.68 12.22 0.23
CA LEU A 291 11.44 12.70 0.82
C LEU A 291 11.79 14.00 1.58
N PHE A 292 11.98 15.10 0.86
CA PHE A 292 12.23 16.39 1.49
C PHE A 292 10.92 16.91 2.07
N VAL A 293 10.86 16.98 3.40
CA VAL A 293 10.00 17.96 4.05
C VAL A 293 10.82 19.23 4.14
N HIS A 294 10.35 20.30 3.50
CA HIS A 294 11.00 21.59 3.60
C HIS A 294 11.11 22.03 5.07
N GLY A 295 12.29 22.52 5.47
CA GLY A 295 12.59 22.95 6.84
C GLY A 295 13.19 21.88 7.76
N ALA A 296 13.25 20.61 7.33
CA ALA A 296 13.88 19.54 8.10
C ALA A 296 15.41 19.73 8.18
N GLY A 297 15.96 19.83 9.39
CA GLY A 297 17.38 20.05 9.66
C GLY A 297 17.86 21.49 9.48
N ASN A 298 16.95 22.46 9.30
CA ASN A 298 17.30 23.87 9.31
C ASN A 298 16.98 24.51 10.66
N TYR A 299 18.00 25.08 11.29
CA TYR A 299 17.82 25.88 12.50
C TYR A 299 17.26 27.28 12.23
N PHE A 300 17.28 27.75 10.98
CA PHE A 300 16.90 29.11 10.60
C PHE A 300 15.95 29.14 9.41
N ASN A 301 15.05 30.13 9.38
CA ASN A 301 14.15 30.34 8.24
C ASN A 301 14.98 30.82 7.04
N ALA A 302 14.98 30.06 5.94
CA ALA A 302 15.72 30.38 4.73
C ALA A 302 14.88 30.09 3.48
N SER A 303 15.11 30.84 2.41
CA SER A 303 14.46 30.60 1.12
C SER A 303 14.73 29.18 0.61
N LEU A 304 13.79 28.61 -0.17
CA LEU A 304 14.00 27.33 -0.86
C LEU A 304 15.36 27.35 -1.58
N SER A 305 16.22 26.40 -1.23
CA SER A 305 17.52 26.25 -1.87
C SER A 305 17.85 24.76 -2.02
N ASP A 306 18.42 24.42 -3.17
CA ASP A 306 18.95 23.08 -3.44
C ASP A 306 20.37 22.89 -2.84
N ILE A 307 20.84 23.87 -2.07
CA ILE A 307 22.22 23.99 -1.59
C ILE A 307 22.18 24.19 -0.08
N PHE A 308 22.39 23.11 0.68
CA PHE A 308 22.50 23.18 2.12
C PHE A 308 23.96 23.15 2.55
N LEU A 309 24.44 24.17 3.25
CA LEU A 309 25.82 24.21 3.78
C LEU A 309 26.06 23.17 4.89
N PHE A 310 24.98 22.67 5.49
CA PHE A 310 24.98 21.58 6.48
C PHE A 310 24.39 20.31 5.86
N GLU A 311 24.91 19.88 4.71
CA GLU A 311 24.45 18.66 4.04
C GLU A 311 24.42 17.47 5.01
N TRP A 312 23.29 16.78 5.01
CA TRP A 312 23.18 15.40 5.48
C TRP A 312 23.94 14.50 4.51
N GLY A 313 25.20 14.17 4.82
CA GLY A 313 25.95 13.13 4.10
C GLY A 313 27.42 13.42 3.79
N LEU A 314 28.23 13.63 4.84
CA LEU A 314 29.62 13.14 4.84
C LEU A 314 29.70 11.82 5.61
#